data_AF-A0AAZ3QCD4-F1
#
_entry.id   AF-A0AAZ3QCD4-F1
#
_cell.length_a   1.000
_cell.length_b   1.000
_cell.length_c   1.000
_cell.angle_alpha   90.00
_cell.angle_beta   90.00
_cell.angle_gamma   90.00
#
_symmetry.space_group_name_H-M   'P 1'
#
loop_
_entity.id
_entity.type
_entity.pdbx_description
1 polymer ?
#
loop_
_entity_poly.entity_id
_entity_poly.type
_entity_poly.pdbx_seq_one_letter_code
_entity_poly.pdbx_strand_id
1 'polypeptide(L)'
;MSVLASIIHRMLDNTVLGTLKDGLDTVTCIKCLGGTLSQVQLYDLNPSFSSDRPVDALTEGITPDSLWRRYSEFELLRNYLLVTYPFVVVAPLPEKRAEIVWHKLSADNMDPDFVERRRVGLENFLHRVASHPVLCNDNIFNIFLTEDKDWKEMVYETGFQAKADSRLKAVNAAFRVKNPDGRFTELKHYSDELQTVLSQLLRVRARVADRLYGVYKVHGNYGRVFSEWSAIEKEMGDGLQSAGHHMDAYAASVDDILEEEEHYADQLKEYLFYTDALRAVCRKHELTQFELEMVALDLACKKQQKEELVTGTVRTFSLKGMTSKLFGQETAEQREAKLQVLEQQLKEGEEAVKEKNTESDEFVKTAWVDIERFKDQKDRDLKEALISYAVMQISMCKKGIQVWTNAKECFNKM
;
A
#
# COMPACT_ATOMS: atom_id res chain seq x y z
N MET A 1 5.65 -24.79 -11.96
CA MET A 1 5.57 -24.58 -13.43
C MET A 1 4.19 -24.11 -13.94
N SER A 2 3.29 -23.51 -13.14
CA SER A 2 2.02 -22.98 -13.72
C SER A 2 1.42 -21.75 -13.04
N VAL A 3 2.21 -20.96 -12.31
CA VAL A 3 1.72 -19.69 -11.74
C VAL A 3 1.61 -18.62 -12.85
N LEU A 4 2.57 -18.61 -13.78
CA LEU A 4 2.67 -17.64 -14.88
C LEU A 4 1.67 -17.85 -16.02
N ALA A 5 1.35 -19.10 -16.35
CA ALA A 5 0.27 -19.39 -17.30
C ALA A 5 -1.08 -18.88 -16.76
N SER A 6 -1.29 -18.93 -15.44
CA SER A 6 -2.50 -18.40 -14.81
C SER A 6 -2.55 -16.87 -14.76
N ILE A 7 -1.39 -16.21 -14.64
CA ILE A 7 -1.25 -14.73 -14.66
C ILE A 7 -1.61 -14.18 -16.05
N ILE A 8 -1.07 -14.77 -17.11
CA ILE A 8 -1.35 -14.33 -18.49
C ILE A 8 -2.81 -14.67 -18.88
N HIS A 9 -3.34 -15.82 -18.49
CA HIS A 9 -4.73 -16.21 -18.83
C HIS A 9 -5.78 -15.38 -18.09
N ARG A 10 -5.60 -15.09 -16.78
CA ARG A 10 -6.54 -14.23 -16.02
C ARG A 10 -6.52 -12.77 -16.47
N MET A 11 -5.36 -12.23 -16.88
CA MET A 11 -5.28 -10.86 -17.42
C MET A 11 -6.02 -10.75 -18.76
N LEU A 12 -6.02 -11.80 -19.59
CA LEU A 12 -6.79 -11.84 -20.83
C LEU A 12 -8.29 -12.03 -20.59
N ASP A 13 -8.70 -12.90 -19.67
CA ASP A 13 -10.12 -13.23 -19.44
C ASP A 13 -10.92 -12.10 -18.74
N ASN A 14 -10.32 -11.37 -17.79
CA ASN A 14 -10.98 -10.24 -17.12
C ASN A 14 -11.12 -8.98 -18.01
N THR A 15 -10.39 -8.91 -19.12
CA THR A 15 -10.46 -7.79 -20.08
C THR A 15 -11.65 -7.96 -21.05
N VAL A 16 -12.09 -9.19 -21.30
CA VAL A 16 -13.14 -9.50 -22.29
C VAL A 16 -14.56 -9.26 -21.75
N LEU A 17 -14.78 -9.28 -20.43
CA LEU A 17 -16.12 -9.11 -19.85
C LEU A 17 -16.50 -7.67 -19.45
N GLY A 18 -15.57 -6.71 -19.59
CA GLY A 18 -15.75 -5.35 -19.04
C GLY A 18 -15.95 -4.20 -20.03
N THR A 19 -15.82 -4.40 -21.35
CA THR A 19 -15.82 -3.26 -22.30
C THR A 19 -16.73 -3.47 -23.51
N LEU A 20 -18.02 -3.23 -23.30
CA LEU A 20 -18.93 -2.70 -24.32
C LEU A 20 -19.41 -1.31 -23.88
N LYS A 21 -18.52 -0.32 -23.98
CA LYS A 21 -18.76 1.03 -24.53
C LYS A 21 -17.74 2.05 -24.01
N ASP A 22 -17.16 2.72 -24.99
CA ASP A 22 -16.55 4.05 -24.97
C ASP A 22 -15.16 4.21 -24.33
N GLY A 23 -14.21 4.64 -25.17
CA GLY A 23 -12.91 5.20 -24.77
C GLY A 23 -11.68 4.44 -25.25
N LEU A 24 -11.31 4.60 -26.53
CA LEU A 24 -9.97 4.25 -27.01
C LEU A 24 -8.98 5.24 -26.37
N ASP A 25 -8.31 4.85 -25.29
CA ASP A 25 -7.01 5.38 -24.85
C ASP A 25 -6.34 4.45 -23.79
N THR A 26 -7.11 3.60 -23.10
CA THR A 26 -6.61 2.65 -22.08
C THR A 26 -6.08 1.32 -22.66
N VAL A 27 -6.40 1.01 -23.93
CA VAL A 27 -6.17 -0.32 -24.54
C VAL A 27 -4.73 -0.51 -25.04
N THR A 28 -3.95 0.57 -25.18
CA THR A 28 -2.58 0.51 -25.72
C THR A 28 -1.57 -0.04 -24.70
N CYS A 29 -1.81 0.12 -23.40
CA CYS A 29 -0.86 -0.28 -22.35
C CYS A 29 -0.81 -1.81 -22.13
N ILE A 30 -1.93 -2.51 -22.32
CA ILE A 30 -2.02 -3.97 -22.11
C ILE A 30 -1.33 -4.74 -23.24
N LYS A 31 -1.31 -4.21 -24.47
CA LYS A 31 -0.63 -4.85 -25.61
C LYS A 31 0.90 -4.75 -25.56
N CYS A 32 1.46 -3.71 -24.94
CA CYS A 32 2.92 -3.58 -24.81
C CYS A 32 3.53 -4.55 -23.76
N LEU A 33 2.70 -5.12 -22.88
CA LEU A 33 3.12 -6.12 -21.88
C LEU A 33 2.88 -7.57 -22.33
N GLY A 34 2.33 -7.78 -23.53
CA GLY A 34 2.00 -9.09 -24.11
C GLY A 34 3.19 -9.99 -24.47
N GLY A 35 4.39 -9.68 -23.98
CA GLY A 35 5.59 -10.50 -24.16
C GLY A 35 6.54 -10.53 -22.95
N THR A 36 6.27 -9.82 -21.84
CA THR A 36 7.33 -9.48 -20.85
C THR A 36 6.97 -9.67 -19.38
N LEU A 37 5.80 -10.24 -19.04
CA LEU A 37 5.43 -10.53 -17.64
C LEU A 37 5.68 -12.00 -17.22
N SER A 38 6.49 -12.73 -17.99
CA SER A 38 6.53 -14.20 -17.91
C SER A 38 7.39 -14.80 -16.80
N GLN A 39 8.22 -14.10 -16.00
CA GLN A 39 9.28 -14.81 -15.24
C GLN A 39 9.80 -14.17 -13.91
N VAL A 40 8.92 -13.81 -12.96
CA VAL A 40 9.35 -13.51 -11.57
C VAL A 40 8.94 -14.65 -10.62
N GLN A 41 9.91 -15.39 -10.07
CA GLN A 41 9.68 -16.37 -9.01
C GLN A 41 10.17 -15.82 -7.66
N LEU A 42 9.32 -15.90 -6.65
CA LEU A 42 9.57 -15.35 -5.31
C LEU A 42 9.74 -16.49 -4.30
N TYR A 43 10.97 -16.71 -3.82
CA TYR A 43 11.28 -17.54 -2.64
C TYR A 43 12.50 -16.96 -1.89
N ASP A 44 12.48 -17.02 -0.55
CA ASP A 44 13.60 -16.72 0.37
C ASP A 44 13.29 -17.58 1.64
N LEU A 45 14.12 -18.43 2.25
CA LEU A 45 15.57 -18.45 2.49
C LEU A 45 16.05 -19.90 2.72
N ASN A 46 17.21 -20.27 2.19
CA ASN A 46 17.99 -21.41 2.70
C ASN A 46 19.47 -20.97 2.82
N PRO A 47 20.08 -20.94 4.02
CA PRO A 47 21.46 -20.51 4.19
C PRO A 47 22.37 -21.74 4.11
N SER A 48 22.56 -22.30 2.92
CA SER A 48 23.70 -23.19 2.61
C SER A 48 23.56 -23.76 1.21
N PHE A 49 24.11 -23.09 0.19
CA PHE A 49 24.72 -23.82 -0.93
C PHE A 49 25.85 -22.95 -1.51
N SER A 50 27.04 -23.54 -1.46
CA SER A 50 28.31 -22.98 -1.90
C SER A 50 28.30 -22.66 -3.39
N SER A 51 28.98 -21.55 -3.71
CA SER A 51 29.57 -21.27 -5.02
C SER A 51 30.18 -22.52 -5.63
N ASP A 52 29.77 -22.87 -6.85
CA ASP A 52 30.64 -23.19 -7.97
C ASP A 52 29.83 -23.89 -9.07
N ARG A 53 29.64 -23.21 -10.21
CA ARG A 53 29.51 -23.88 -11.52
C ARG A 53 30.05 -22.97 -12.63
N PRO A 54 30.70 -23.54 -13.66
CA PRO A 54 31.61 -22.80 -14.52
C PRO A 54 30.88 -22.03 -15.62
N VAL A 55 31.50 -20.91 -15.98
CA VAL A 55 31.17 -20.02 -17.09
C VAL A 55 31.58 -20.71 -18.41
N ASP A 56 30.64 -20.83 -19.35
CA ASP A 56 30.89 -20.64 -20.78
C ASP A 56 29.57 -20.69 -21.57
N ALA A 57 29.18 -19.55 -22.14
CA ALA A 57 28.63 -19.40 -23.50
C ALA A 57 28.20 -17.94 -23.73
N LEU A 58 28.73 -17.34 -24.78
CA LEU A 58 28.41 -16.01 -25.27
C LEU A 58 27.11 -15.99 -26.09
N THR A 59 26.56 -14.77 -26.20
CA THR A 59 25.66 -14.18 -27.23
C THR A 59 24.12 -14.25 -27.10
N GLU A 60 23.57 -13.03 -27.18
CA GLU A 60 22.21 -12.58 -27.54
C GLU A 60 21.06 -12.73 -26.53
N GLY A 61 20.69 -11.60 -25.91
CA GLY A 61 19.29 -11.18 -25.70
C GLY A 61 18.35 -12.08 -24.90
N ILE A 62 18.85 -13.04 -24.12
CA ILE A 62 18.03 -13.90 -23.27
C ILE A 62 17.79 -13.16 -21.94
N THR A 63 16.57 -12.65 -21.76
CA THR A 63 16.07 -12.32 -20.42
C THR A 63 16.23 -13.57 -19.55
N PRO A 64 16.82 -13.48 -18.35
CA PRO A 64 17.07 -14.65 -17.51
C PRO A 64 15.76 -15.39 -17.23
N ASP A 65 15.76 -16.72 -17.42
CA ASP A 65 14.57 -17.59 -17.33
C ASP A 65 13.87 -17.58 -15.95
N SER A 66 14.46 -16.94 -14.94
CA SER A 66 13.88 -16.70 -13.62
C SER A 66 14.67 -15.59 -12.92
N LEU A 67 14.00 -14.50 -12.55
CA LEU A 67 14.59 -13.45 -11.72
C LEU A 67 14.27 -13.65 -10.25
N TRP A 68 15.29 -13.45 -9.42
CA TRP A 68 15.22 -13.59 -7.96
C TRP A 68 15.22 -12.22 -7.30
N ARG A 69 14.23 -11.97 -6.43
CA ARG A 69 14.08 -10.73 -5.67
C ARG A 69 13.74 -11.02 -4.21
N ARG A 70 14.55 -10.48 -3.31
CA ARG A 70 14.33 -10.52 -1.86
C ARG A 70 13.34 -9.46 -1.42
N TYR A 71 12.68 -9.65 -0.28
CA TYR A 71 11.72 -8.68 0.25
C TYR A 71 12.31 -7.25 0.40
N SER A 72 13.56 -7.12 0.86
CA SER A 72 14.22 -5.81 0.99
C SER A 72 14.41 -5.08 -0.34
N GLU A 73 14.44 -5.81 -1.46
CA GLU A 73 14.51 -5.27 -2.81
C GLU A 73 13.18 -4.63 -3.23
N PHE A 74 12.06 -5.24 -2.83
CA PHE A 74 10.74 -4.63 -2.99
C PHE A 74 10.61 -3.36 -2.14
N GLU A 75 11.18 -3.33 -0.94
CA GLU A 75 11.21 -2.12 -0.12
C GLU A 75 12.00 -1.00 -0.82
N LEU A 76 13.15 -1.32 -1.42
CA LEU A 76 13.95 -0.37 -2.17
C LEU A 76 13.17 0.18 -3.38
N LEU A 77 12.56 -0.69 -4.18
CA LEU A 77 11.73 -0.30 -5.32
C LEU A 77 10.57 0.59 -4.87
N ARG A 78 9.82 0.20 -3.84
CA ARG A 78 8.69 0.99 -3.34
C ARG A 78 9.14 2.35 -2.81
N ASN A 79 10.25 2.41 -2.08
CA ASN A 79 10.79 3.68 -1.58
C ASN A 79 11.21 4.60 -2.72
N TYR A 80 11.83 4.06 -3.77
CA TYR A 80 12.10 4.79 -5.00
C TYR A 80 10.82 5.35 -5.61
N LEU A 81 9.79 4.53 -5.81
CA LEU A 81 8.51 4.96 -6.42
C LEU A 81 7.82 6.06 -5.58
N LEU A 82 7.81 5.94 -4.25
CA LEU A 82 7.26 6.98 -3.35
C LEU A 82 8.01 8.32 -3.46
N VAL A 83 9.32 8.28 -3.69
CA VAL A 83 10.13 9.48 -3.83
C VAL A 83 9.94 10.10 -5.21
N THR A 84 9.95 9.28 -6.26
CA THR A 84 9.87 9.70 -7.66
C THR A 84 8.47 10.17 -8.04
N TYR A 85 7.42 9.51 -7.56
CA TYR A 85 6.01 9.79 -7.86
C TYR A 85 5.23 10.16 -6.60
N PRO A 86 5.51 11.32 -5.98
CA PRO A 86 4.96 11.64 -4.67
C PRO A 86 3.47 12.05 -4.69
N PHE A 87 2.91 12.19 -5.89
CA PHE A 87 1.48 12.42 -6.15
C PHE A 87 0.69 11.11 -6.34
N VAL A 88 1.36 9.96 -6.36
CA VAL A 88 0.74 8.65 -6.57
C VAL A 88 0.48 7.93 -5.25
N VAL A 89 -0.69 7.29 -5.14
CA VAL A 89 -1.01 6.33 -4.08
C VAL A 89 -0.33 4.99 -4.38
N VAL A 90 0.98 4.91 -4.07
CA VAL A 90 1.80 3.71 -4.35
C VAL A 90 1.32 2.53 -3.51
N ALA A 91 1.15 1.37 -4.17
CA ALA A 91 0.72 0.13 -3.51
C ALA A 91 1.57 -0.22 -2.28
N PRO A 92 0.96 -0.65 -1.17
CA PRO A 92 1.69 -1.10 0.01
C PRO A 92 2.35 -2.45 -0.24
N LEU A 93 3.36 -2.76 0.58
CA LEU A 93 3.95 -4.11 0.65
C LEU A 93 3.22 -4.92 1.74
N PRO A 94 3.20 -6.25 1.62
CA PRO A 94 2.68 -7.12 2.67
C PRO A 94 3.49 -7.00 3.97
N GLU A 95 2.88 -7.38 5.09
CA GLU A 95 3.46 -7.16 6.42
C GLU A 95 4.79 -7.92 6.66
N LYS A 96 5.71 -7.27 7.41
CA LYS A 96 6.95 -7.92 7.88
C LYS A 96 6.68 -8.94 8.98
N ARG A 97 5.64 -8.74 9.76
CA ARG A 97 5.20 -9.58 10.88
C ARG A 97 3.69 -9.62 10.88
N ALA A 98 3.11 -10.79 11.13
CA ALA A 98 1.67 -10.95 11.23
C ALA A 98 1.17 -10.32 12.54
N GLU A 99 0.49 -9.17 12.45
CA GLU A 99 0.03 -8.44 13.65
C GLU A 99 -1.39 -8.85 14.09
N ILE A 100 -2.27 -9.14 13.13
CA ILE A 100 -3.66 -9.54 13.39
C ILE A 100 -3.82 -10.99 12.94
N VAL A 101 -3.75 -11.88 13.91
CA VAL A 101 -3.71 -13.34 13.72
C VAL A 101 -4.67 -13.99 14.71
N TRP A 102 -5.41 -15.00 14.27
CA TRP A 102 -6.26 -15.82 15.14
C TRP A 102 -5.46 -17.02 15.69
N HIS A 103 -5.86 -17.59 16.82
CA HIS A 103 -5.02 -18.44 17.70
C HIS A 103 -4.29 -19.63 17.06
N LYS A 104 -4.70 -20.07 15.87
CA LYS A 104 -4.14 -21.24 15.18
C LYS A 104 -3.10 -20.89 14.12
N LEU A 105 -3.02 -19.64 13.71
CA LEU A 105 -2.01 -19.15 12.80
C LEU A 105 -0.76 -18.73 13.59
N SER A 106 0.41 -19.10 13.09
CA SER A 106 1.67 -18.73 13.71
C SER A 106 1.95 -17.25 13.48
N ALA A 107 2.47 -16.57 14.53
CA ALA A 107 3.07 -15.25 14.39
C ALA A 107 4.56 -15.33 13.98
N ASP A 108 5.08 -16.54 13.75
CA ASP A 108 6.44 -16.75 13.27
C ASP A 108 6.57 -16.32 11.80
N ASN A 109 7.63 -15.57 11.52
CA ASN A 109 7.89 -15.03 10.19
C ASN A 109 8.45 -16.09 9.23
N MET A 110 8.77 -17.29 9.73
CA MET A 110 9.23 -18.44 8.95
C MET A 110 8.13 -19.50 8.77
N ASP A 111 6.92 -19.22 9.25
CA ASP A 111 5.76 -20.07 9.02
C ASP A 111 5.47 -20.18 7.50
N PRO A 112 5.36 -21.40 6.94
CA PRO A 112 5.17 -21.59 5.50
C PRO A 112 3.95 -20.84 4.94
N ASP A 113 2.84 -20.80 5.68
CA ASP A 113 1.62 -20.13 5.23
C ASP A 113 1.83 -18.61 5.24
N PHE A 114 2.55 -18.08 6.23
CA PHE A 114 2.93 -16.67 6.25
C PHE A 114 3.86 -16.30 5.09
N VAL A 115 4.83 -17.15 4.76
CA VAL A 115 5.74 -16.95 3.63
C VAL A 115 4.96 -16.94 2.31
N GLU A 116 4.00 -17.86 2.12
CA GLU A 116 3.18 -17.90 0.92
C GLU A 116 2.24 -16.68 0.83
N ARG A 117 1.58 -16.28 1.93
CA ARG A 117 0.78 -15.04 1.96
C ARG A 117 1.60 -13.81 1.59
N ARG A 118 2.84 -13.72 2.09
CA ARG A 118 3.77 -12.65 1.68
C ARG A 118 4.10 -12.72 0.20
N ARG A 119 4.37 -13.91 -0.34
CA ARG A 119 4.65 -14.11 -1.77
C ARG A 119 3.50 -13.59 -2.64
N VAL A 120 2.26 -13.95 -2.29
CA VAL A 120 1.04 -13.47 -2.95
C VAL A 120 0.90 -11.94 -2.81
N GLY A 121 1.17 -11.39 -1.63
CA GLY A 121 1.13 -9.93 -1.42
C GLY A 121 2.16 -9.16 -2.26
N LEU A 122 3.37 -9.72 -2.44
CA LEU A 122 4.40 -9.14 -3.31
C LEU A 122 4.01 -9.24 -4.79
N GLU A 123 3.42 -10.36 -5.21
CA GLU A 123 2.85 -10.53 -6.55
C GLU A 123 1.76 -9.49 -6.82
N ASN A 124 0.84 -9.29 -5.87
CA ASN A 124 -0.19 -8.27 -5.95
C ASN A 124 0.43 -6.87 -6.05
N PHE A 125 1.46 -6.55 -5.26
CA PHE A 125 2.18 -5.27 -5.39
C PHE A 125 2.69 -5.05 -6.83
N LEU A 126 3.31 -6.05 -7.46
CA LEU A 126 3.77 -5.94 -8.85
C LEU A 126 2.60 -5.74 -9.82
N HIS A 127 1.50 -6.48 -9.66
CA HIS A 127 0.30 -6.28 -10.47
C HIS A 127 -0.27 -4.88 -10.33
N ARG A 128 -0.33 -4.33 -9.10
CA ARG A 128 -0.80 -2.96 -8.85
C ARG A 128 0.09 -1.93 -9.55
N VAL A 129 1.41 -2.07 -9.45
CA VAL A 129 2.37 -1.16 -10.12
C VAL A 129 2.27 -1.27 -11.63
N ALA A 130 2.20 -2.49 -12.19
CA ALA A 130 2.07 -2.73 -13.62
C ALA A 130 0.72 -2.27 -14.20
N SER A 131 -0.36 -2.32 -13.41
CA SER A 131 -1.69 -1.81 -13.82
C SER A 131 -1.83 -0.30 -13.72
N HIS A 132 -0.86 0.39 -13.11
CA HIS A 132 -0.95 1.82 -12.85
C HIS A 132 -0.52 2.63 -14.10
N PRO A 133 -1.35 3.56 -14.62
CA PRO A 133 -1.07 4.31 -15.86
C PRO A 133 0.29 5.02 -15.90
N VAL A 134 0.73 5.61 -14.78
CA VAL A 134 2.06 6.24 -14.67
C VAL A 134 3.17 5.21 -14.37
N LEU A 135 3.03 4.42 -13.29
CA LEU A 135 4.14 3.59 -12.80
C LEU A 135 4.52 2.43 -13.73
N CYS A 136 3.62 1.95 -14.58
CA CYS A 136 3.91 0.85 -15.51
C CYS A 136 5.01 1.19 -16.54
N ASN A 137 5.20 2.48 -16.84
CA ASN A 137 6.21 2.96 -17.78
C ASN A 137 7.52 3.37 -17.08
N ASP A 138 7.64 3.15 -15.77
CA ASP A 138 8.83 3.52 -15.01
C ASP A 138 10.02 2.63 -15.40
N ASN A 139 11.16 3.27 -15.71
CA ASN A 139 12.35 2.56 -16.16
C ASN A 139 12.94 1.65 -15.06
N ILE A 140 12.96 2.11 -13.81
CA ILE A 140 13.50 1.30 -12.69
C ILE A 140 12.59 0.13 -12.39
N PHE A 141 11.27 0.29 -12.49
CA PHE A 141 10.32 -0.82 -12.39
C PHE A 141 10.56 -1.85 -13.49
N ASN A 142 10.75 -1.43 -14.74
CA ASN A 142 11.05 -2.35 -15.84
C ASN A 142 12.38 -3.08 -15.62
N ILE A 143 13.44 -2.36 -15.26
CA ILE A 143 14.74 -2.94 -14.90
C ILE A 143 14.61 -3.94 -13.75
N PHE A 144 13.82 -3.63 -12.72
CA PHE A 144 13.55 -4.54 -11.61
C PHE A 144 12.92 -5.86 -12.08
N LEU A 145 12.14 -5.83 -13.17
CA LEU A 145 11.49 -6.99 -13.76
C LEU A 145 12.32 -7.69 -14.85
N THR A 146 13.42 -7.12 -15.34
CA THR A 146 14.19 -7.69 -16.46
C THR A 146 15.66 -7.97 -16.17
N GLU A 147 16.32 -7.20 -15.30
CA GLU A 147 17.77 -7.25 -15.10
C GLU A 147 18.17 -8.05 -13.86
N ASP A 148 19.02 -9.07 -14.00
CA ASP A 148 19.45 -9.88 -12.84
C ASP A 148 20.45 -9.16 -11.92
N LYS A 149 21.33 -8.34 -12.52
CA LYS A 149 22.46 -7.69 -11.84
C LYS A 149 22.37 -6.17 -11.96
N ASP A 150 23.08 -5.50 -11.05
CA ASP A 150 23.33 -4.05 -11.05
C ASP A 150 22.07 -3.14 -11.00
N TRP A 151 20.88 -3.72 -10.83
CA TRP A 151 19.63 -2.96 -10.78
C TRP A 151 19.55 -2.02 -9.57
N LYS A 152 20.15 -2.39 -8.43
CA LYS A 152 20.18 -1.55 -7.23
C LYS A 152 21.02 -0.31 -7.45
N GLU A 153 22.18 -0.50 -8.06
CA GLU A 153 23.11 0.54 -8.46
C GLU A 153 22.39 1.53 -9.37
N MET A 154 21.65 1.05 -10.37
CA MET A 154 20.81 1.88 -11.24
C MET A 154 19.73 2.66 -10.45
N VAL A 155 19.13 2.07 -9.41
CA VAL A 155 18.20 2.79 -8.52
C VAL A 155 18.91 3.90 -7.74
N TYR A 156 20.11 3.63 -7.19
CA TYR A 156 20.86 4.62 -6.43
C TYR A 156 21.38 5.76 -7.33
N GLU A 157 21.75 5.47 -8.56
CA GLU A 157 22.18 6.45 -9.57
C GLU A 157 21.08 7.45 -9.94
N THR A 158 19.80 7.13 -9.71
CA THR A 158 18.72 8.12 -9.90
C THR A 158 18.76 9.27 -8.90
N GLY A 159 19.59 9.17 -7.86
CA GLY A 159 19.71 10.18 -6.80
C GLY A 159 18.47 10.27 -5.89
N PHE A 160 17.62 9.24 -5.84
CA PHE A 160 16.38 9.28 -5.04
C PHE A 160 16.65 9.45 -3.55
N GLN A 161 17.78 8.92 -3.03
CA GLN A 161 18.15 9.06 -1.62
C GLN A 161 18.33 10.51 -1.20
N ALA A 162 18.99 11.34 -2.02
CA ALA A 162 19.16 12.76 -1.72
C ALA A 162 17.80 13.48 -1.62
N LYS A 163 16.86 13.12 -2.50
CA LYS A 163 15.48 13.63 -2.46
C LYS A 163 14.74 13.13 -1.20
N ALA A 164 14.95 11.89 -0.79
CA ALA A 164 14.37 11.32 0.42
C ALA A 164 14.88 12.01 1.69
N ASP A 165 16.20 12.21 1.79
CA ASP A 165 16.85 12.85 2.95
C ASP A 165 16.45 14.33 3.09
N SER A 166 16.35 15.03 1.96
CA SER A 166 15.85 16.41 1.93
C SER A 166 14.42 16.49 2.50
N ARG A 167 13.55 15.56 2.08
CA ARG A 167 12.17 15.48 2.61
C ARG A 167 12.13 15.13 4.09
N LEU A 168 12.95 14.17 4.54
CA LEU A 168 12.98 13.75 5.94
C LEU A 168 13.34 14.92 6.87
N LYS A 169 14.30 15.75 6.46
CA LYS A 169 14.69 16.98 7.20
C LYS A 169 13.56 18.00 7.28
N ALA A 170 12.64 17.98 6.32
CA ALA A 170 11.52 18.90 6.24
C ALA A 170 10.22 18.38 6.91
N VAL A 171 10.23 17.18 7.52
CA VAL A 171 9.02 16.57 8.13
C VAL A 171 8.44 17.40 9.28
N ASN A 172 9.29 18.05 10.08
CA ASN A 172 8.83 18.93 11.17
C ASN A 172 8.10 20.19 10.66
N ALA A 173 8.19 20.46 9.37
CA ALA A 173 7.57 21.61 8.73
C ALA A 173 6.08 21.42 8.44
N ALA A 174 5.62 20.18 8.26
CA ALA A 174 4.21 19.86 8.04
C ALA A 174 3.30 20.32 9.19
N PHE A 175 3.81 20.30 10.43
CA PHE A 175 3.09 20.79 11.62
C PHE A 175 2.94 22.33 11.68
N ARG A 176 3.57 23.06 10.74
CA ARG A 176 3.61 24.52 10.73
C ARG A 176 2.81 25.14 9.58
N VAL A 177 2.17 24.32 8.75
CA VAL A 177 1.30 24.78 7.66
C VAL A 177 0.15 25.60 8.24
N LYS A 178 -0.05 26.82 7.74
CA LYS A 178 -1.10 27.73 8.22
C LYS A 178 -2.38 27.60 7.41
N ASN A 179 -2.27 27.34 6.11
CA ASN A 179 -3.39 27.27 5.18
C ASN A 179 -3.41 25.90 4.49
N PRO A 180 -3.83 24.82 5.17
CA PRO A 180 -3.96 23.51 4.53
C PRO A 180 -5.11 23.51 3.51
N ASP A 181 -4.94 22.78 2.41
CA ASP A 181 -6.03 22.52 1.47
C ASP A 181 -7.06 21.59 2.11
N GLY A 182 -8.31 22.05 2.22
CA GLY A 182 -9.40 21.31 2.85
C GLY A 182 -9.63 19.92 2.27
N ARG A 183 -9.38 19.73 0.96
CA ARG A 183 -9.53 18.43 0.30
C ARG A 183 -8.56 17.38 0.84
N PHE A 184 -7.32 17.78 1.12
CA PHE A 184 -6.31 16.88 1.69
C PHE A 184 -6.52 16.65 3.18
N THR A 185 -7.04 17.65 3.90
CA THR A 185 -7.48 17.50 5.29
C THR A 185 -8.61 16.48 5.39
N GLU A 186 -9.65 16.60 4.56
CA GLU A 186 -10.74 15.62 4.46
C GLU A 186 -10.24 14.23 4.07
N LEU A 187 -9.33 14.13 3.10
CA LEU A 187 -8.74 12.85 2.69
C LEU A 187 -7.96 12.17 3.83
N LYS A 188 -7.25 12.96 4.64
CA LYS A 188 -6.54 12.46 5.82
C LYS A 188 -7.50 11.92 6.88
N HIS A 189 -8.57 12.67 7.18
CA HIS A 189 -9.62 12.21 8.08
C HIS A 189 -10.28 10.92 7.59
N TYR A 190 -10.65 10.88 6.30
CA TYR A 190 -11.17 9.67 5.66
C TYR A 190 -10.20 8.48 5.79
N SER A 191 -8.90 8.71 5.60
CA SER A 191 -7.88 7.67 5.73
C SER A 191 -7.77 7.13 7.17
N ASP A 192 -7.92 7.98 8.18
CA ASP A 192 -7.87 7.59 9.59
C ASP A 192 -9.15 6.82 10.01
N GLU A 193 -10.31 7.24 9.49
CA GLU A 193 -11.57 6.50 9.65
C GLU A 193 -11.50 5.13 8.98
N LEU A 194 -11.02 5.06 7.73
CA LEU A 194 -10.84 3.82 6.99
C LEU A 194 -9.90 2.86 7.74
N GLN A 195 -8.78 3.36 8.26
CA GLN A 195 -7.85 2.57 9.06
C GLN A 195 -8.53 2.00 10.30
N THR A 196 -9.32 2.84 10.99
CA THR A 196 -10.04 2.45 12.21
C THR A 196 -11.04 1.34 11.91
N VAL A 197 -11.88 1.52 10.88
CA VAL A 197 -12.91 0.56 10.48
C VAL A 197 -12.28 -0.77 10.03
N LEU A 198 -11.27 -0.75 9.16
CA LEU A 198 -10.61 -1.96 8.69
C LEU A 198 -9.91 -2.71 9.83
N SER A 199 -9.21 -1.98 10.71
CA SER A 199 -8.57 -2.58 11.90
C SER A 199 -9.59 -3.24 12.82
N GLN A 200 -10.72 -2.58 13.06
CA GLN A 200 -11.81 -3.14 13.88
C GLN A 200 -12.43 -4.36 13.22
N LEU A 201 -12.68 -4.32 11.91
CA LEU A 201 -13.23 -5.43 11.14
C LEU A 201 -12.31 -6.66 11.21
N LEU A 202 -11.01 -6.48 10.96
CA LEU A 202 -10.02 -7.54 11.07
C LEU A 202 -9.95 -8.15 12.47
N ARG A 203 -10.02 -7.33 13.53
CA ARG A 203 -10.05 -7.82 14.93
C ARG A 203 -11.34 -8.53 15.30
N VAL A 204 -12.49 -8.07 14.81
CA VAL A 204 -13.77 -8.75 15.02
C VAL A 204 -13.73 -10.10 14.31
N ARG A 205 -13.30 -10.13 13.05
CA ARG A 205 -13.12 -11.35 12.27
C ARG A 205 -12.25 -12.38 13.00
N ALA A 206 -11.06 -11.99 13.44
CA ALA A 206 -10.16 -12.90 14.17
C ALA A 206 -10.82 -13.53 15.41
N ARG A 207 -11.56 -12.73 16.19
CA ARG A 207 -12.33 -13.23 17.35
C ARG A 207 -13.46 -14.17 16.96
N VAL A 208 -14.13 -13.91 15.82
CA VAL A 208 -15.17 -14.79 15.28
C VAL A 208 -14.56 -16.11 14.82
N ALA A 209 -13.41 -16.08 14.12
CA ALA A 209 -12.67 -17.26 13.71
C ALA A 209 -12.29 -18.14 14.91
N ASP A 210 -11.73 -17.55 15.98
CA ASP A 210 -11.42 -18.27 17.23
C ASP A 210 -12.65 -18.95 17.83
N ARG A 211 -13.77 -18.23 17.87
CA ARG A 211 -15.02 -18.75 18.43
C ARG A 211 -15.61 -19.88 17.58
N LEU A 212 -15.62 -19.70 16.26
CA LEU A 212 -16.10 -20.69 15.30
C LEU A 212 -15.25 -21.96 15.41
N TYR A 213 -13.93 -21.82 15.42
CA TYR A 213 -13.02 -22.94 15.61
C TYR A 213 -13.37 -23.75 16.86
N GLY A 214 -13.53 -23.08 18.01
CA GLY A 214 -13.92 -23.74 19.26
C GLY A 214 -15.25 -24.48 19.15
N VAL A 215 -16.28 -23.87 18.55
CA VAL A 215 -17.59 -24.50 18.34
C VAL A 215 -17.47 -25.75 17.47
N TYR A 216 -16.73 -25.68 16.36
CA TYR A 216 -16.55 -26.81 15.46
C TYR A 216 -15.79 -27.96 16.14
N LYS A 217 -14.72 -27.67 16.89
CA LYS A 217 -13.98 -28.72 17.60
C LYS A 217 -14.79 -29.40 18.70
N VAL A 218 -15.79 -28.75 19.29
CA VAL A 218 -16.76 -29.44 20.18
C VAL A 218 -17.53 -30.54 19.45
N HIS A 219 -17.84 -30.37 18.15
CA HIS A 219 -18.51 -31.43 17.38
C HIS A 219 -17.62 -32.66 17.20
N GLY A 220 -16.30 -32.50 17.12
CA GLY A 220 -15.38 -33.64 17.11
C GLY A 220 -15.44 -34.43 18.42
N ASN A 221 -15.70 -33.77 19.55
CA ASN A 221 -15.96 -34.47 20.81
C ASN A 221 -17.28 -35.25 20.76
N TYR A 222 -18.33 -34.71 20.12
CA TYR A 222 -19.56 -35.48 19.89
C TYR A 222 -19.32 -36.67 18.97
N GLY A 223 -18.54 -36.50 17.90
CA GLY A 223 -18.15 -37.58 17.00
C GLY A 223 -17.48 -38.75 17.73
N ARG A 224 -16.50 -38.42 18.59
CA ARG A 224 -15.85 -39.40 19.47
C ARG A 224 -16.84 -40.06 20.44
N VAL A 225 -17.63 -39.29 21.17
CA VAL A 225 -18.58 -39.83 22.17
C VAL A 225 -19.63 -40.74 21.52
N PHE A 226 -20.18 -40.36 20.36
CA PHE A 226 -21.14 -41.19 19.64
C PHE A 226 -20.51 -42.48 19.11
N SER A 227 -19.26 -42.42 18.64
CA SER A 227 -18.52 -43.62 18.21
C SER A 227 -18.13 -44.54 19.38
N GLU A 228 -17.85 -43.99 20.55
CA GLU A 228 -17.60 -44.81 21.75
C GLU A 228 -18.91 -45.44 22.28
N TRP A 229 -20.01 -44.70 22.25
CA TRP A 229 -21.32 -45.20 22.67
C TRP A 229 -21.87 -46.25 21.70
N SER A 230 -21.69 -46.07 20.39
CA SER A 230 -22.12 -47.04 19.37
C SER A 230 -21.54 -48.44 19.60
N ALA A 231 -20.32 -48.54 20.15
CA ALA A 231 -19.65 -49.81 20.41
C ALA A 231 -20.24 -50.60 21.60
N ILE A 232 -20.97 -49.93 22.50
CA ILE A 232 -21.56 -50.53 23.70
C ILE A 232 -23.07 -50.72 23.54
N GLU A 233 -23.70 -49.86 22.73
CA GLU A 233 -25.13 -49.84 22.48
C GLU A 233 -25.56 -50.96 21.51
N LYS A 234 -26.69 -51.61 21.77
CA LYS A 234 -27.12 -52.80 21.03
C LYS A 234 -28.13 -52.52 19.94
N GLU A 235 -29.04 -51.57 20.17
CA GLU A 235 -30.17 -51.34 19.26
C GLU A 235 -29.91 -50.18 18.29
N MET A 236 -29.24 -49.13 18.75
CA MET A 236 -29.00 -47.90 17.97
C MET A 236 -27.53 -47.66 17.60
N GLY A 237 -26.68 -48.68 17.71
CA GLY A 237 -25.23 -48.58 17.47
C GLY A 237 -24.88 -48.01 16.10
N ASP A 238 -25.46 -48.55 15.02
CA ASP A 238 -25.18 -48.11 13.65
C ASP A 238 -25.58 -46.64 13.41
N GLY A 239 -26.71 -46.22 13.99
CA GLY A 239 -27.17 -44.84 13.93
C GLY A 239 -26.19 -43.91 14.64
N LEU A 240 -25.78 -44.26 15.86
CA LEU A 240 -24.83 -43.47 16.66
C LEU A 240 -23.48 -43.35 15.93
N GLN A 241 -22.99 -44.44 15.34
CA GLN A 241 -21.75 -44.43 14.57
C GLN A 241 -21.84 -43.48 13.36
N SER A 242 -22.95 -43.54 12.61
CA SER A 242 -23.18 -42.67 11.46
C SER A 242 -23.31 -41.19 11.86
N ALA A 243 -24.04 -40.90 12.93
CA ALA A 243 -24.13 -39.56 13.49
C ALA A 243 -22.75 -39.05 13.96
N GLY A 244 -21.95 -39.93 14.56
CA GLY A 244 -20.57 -39.65 14.97
C GLY A 244 -19.70 -39.20 13.80
N HIS A 245 -19.71 -39.95 12.69
CA HIS A 245 -18.97 -39.60 11.48
C HIS A 245 -19.38 -38.25 10.90
N HIS A 246 -20.68 -37.91 10.92
CA HIS A 246 -21.14 -36.59 10.49
C HIS A 246 -20.60 -35.46 11.38
N MET A 247 -20.54 -35.68 12.70
CA MET A 247 -19.99 -34.69 13.64
C MET A 247 -18.47 -34.50 13.47
N ASP A 248 -17.72 -35.58 13.23
CA ASP A 248 -16.29 -35.51 12.93
C ASP A 248 -16.02 -34.78 11.61
N ALA A 249 -16.80 -35.08 10.57
CA ALA A 249 -16.71 -34.39 9.28
C ALA A 249 -17.01 -32.90 9.42
N TYR A 250 -17.99 -32.53 10.26
CA TYR A 250 -18.27 -31.12 10.55
C TYR A 250 -17.06 -30.47 11.21
N ALA A 251 -16.51 -31.07 12.27
CA ALA A 251 -15.38 -30.54 13.02
C ALA A 251 -14.09 -30.39 12.20
N ALA A 252 -13.88 -31.26 11.22
CA ALA A 252 -12.75 -31.19 10.29
C ALA A 252 -12.91 -30.04 9.29
N SER A 253 -14.13 -29.74 8.83
CA SER A 253 -14.37 -28.72 7.80
C SER A 253 -13.98 -27.30 8.20
N VAL A 254 -13.82 -27.01 9.50
CA VAL A 254 -13.48 -25.66 9.99
C VAL A 254 -12.10 -25.20 9.53
N ASP A 255 -11.17 -26.13 9.31
CA ASP A 255 -9.81 -25.78 8.93
C ASP A 255 -9.80 -25.17 7.51
N ASP A 256 -10.44 -25.82 6.54
CA ASP A 256 -10.61 -25.30 5.18
C ASP A 256 -11.40 -23.99 5.13
N ILE A 257 -12.46 -23.87 5.95
CA ILE A 257 -13.29 -22.65 6.02
C ILE A 257 -12.45 -21.46 6.48
N LEU A 258 -11.65 -21.63 7.53
CA LEU A 258 -10.86 -20.54 8.10
C LEU A 258 -9.64 -20.21 7.23
N GLU A 259 -9.10 -21.17 6.49
CA GLU A 259 -8.07 -20.94 5.47
C GLU A 259 -8.64 -20.10 4.31
N GLU A 260 -9.82 -20.46 3.79
CA GLU A 260 -10.54 -19.65 2.79
C GLU A 260 -10.87 -18.27 3.36
N GLU A 261 -11.26 -18.18 4.64
CA GLU A 261 -11.54 -16.91 5.31
C GLU A 261 -10.30 -15.98 5.34
N GLU A 262 -9.08 -16.54 5.44
CA GLU A 262 -7.84 -15.77 5.59
C GLU A 262 -7.48 -14.98 4.33
N HIS A 263 -7.84 -15.51 3.16
CA HIS A 263 -7.66 -14.80 1.89
C HIS A 263 -8.41 -13.46 1.87
N TYR A 264 -9.59 -13.39 2.50
CA TYR A 264 -10.34 -12.13 2.63
C TYR A 264 -9.71 -11.18 3.65
N ALA A 265 -9.10 -11.71 4.71
CA ALA A 265 -8.35 -10.88 5.65
C ALA A 265 -7.17 -10.21 4.96
N ASP A 266 -6.45 -10.93 4.11
CA ASP A 266 -5.32 -10.38 3.36
C ASP A 266 -5.75 -9.25 2.42
N GLN A 267 -6.91 -9.38 1.75
CA GLN A 267 -7.49 -8.28 0.95
C GLN A 267 -7.83 -7.06 1.81
N LEU A 268 -8.39 -7.25 3.01
CA LEU A 268 -8.67 -6.15 3.93
C LEU A 268 -7.39 -5.51 4.50
N LYS A 269 -6.35 -6.32 4.78
CA LYS A 269 -5.04 -5.85 5.22
C LYS A 269 -4.34 -5.02 4.15
N GLU A 270 -4.43 -5.40 2.87
CA GLU A 270 -3.91 -4.60 1.76
C GLU A 270 -4.49 -3.17 1.82
N TYR A 271 -5.81 -3.05 1.95
CA TYR A 271 -6.48 -1.74 2.05
C TYR A 271 -6.24 -1.01 3.37
N LEU A 272 -5.96 -1.74 4.46
CA LEU A 272 -5.49 -1.14 5.70
C LEU A 272 -4.14 -0.45 5.48
N PHE A 273 -3.21 -1.08 4.77
CA PHE A 273 -1.90 -0.48 4.47
C PHE A 273 -1.97 0.63 3.40
N TYR A 274 -2.95 0.60 2.51
CA TYR A 274 -3.22 1.73 1.61
C TYR A 274 -3.57 3.03 2.37
N THR A 275 -4.04 2.95 3.62
CA THR A 275 -4.25 4.15 4.44
C THR A 275 -2.95 4.92 4.69
N ASP A 276 -1.83 4.22 4.88
CA ASP A 276 -0.52 4.87 4.97
C ASP A 276 -0.06 5.47 3.63
N ALA A 277 -0.39 4.83 2.51
CA ALA A 277 -0.11 5.38 1.18
C ALA A 277 -0.87 6.69 0.93
N LEU A 278 -2.16 6.77 1.30
CA LEU A 278 -2.93 8.02 1.26
C LEU A 278 -2.31 9.10 2.14
N ARG A 279 -1.98 8.77 3.40
CA ARG A 279 -1.32 9.72 4.31
C ARG A 279 0.02 10.20 3.75
N ALA A 280 0.76 9.39 3.02
CA ALA A 280 2.02 9.79 2.39
C ALA A 280 1.82 10.89 1.35
N VAL A 281 0.78 10.77 0.50
CA VAL A 281 0.40 11.82 -0.46
C VAL A 281 -0.03 13.10 0.27
N CYS A 282 -0.84 13.00 1.34
CA CYS A 282 -1.22 14.16 2.15
C CYS A 282 -0.01 14.84 2.81
N ARG A 283 0.95 14.06 3.35
CA ARG A 283 2.18 14.62 3.93
C ARG A 283 3.03 15.33 2.89
N LYS A 284 3.07 14.83 1.65
CA LYS A 284 3.76 15.54 0.57
C LYS A 284 3.08 16.88 0.26
N HIS A 285 1.76 16.89 0.18
CA HIS A 285 1.00 18.13 0.01
C HIS A 285 1.32 19.14 1.12
N GLU A 286 1.25 18.71 2.39
CA GLU A 286 1.58 19.55 3.56
C GLU A 286 2.99 20.14 3.45
N LEU A 287 3.97 19.35 3.01
CA LEU A 287 5.34 19.83 2.81
C LEU A 287 5.43 20.88 1.68
N THR A 288 4.83 20.61 0.52
CA THR A 288 4.84 21.56 -0.61
C THR A 288 4.14 22.88 -0.24
N GLN A 289 3.02 22.79 0.48
CA GLN A 289 2.30 23.97 0.99
C GLN A 289 3.15 24.77 1.98
N PHE A 290 3.86 24.10 2.89
CA PHE A 290 4.77 24.77 3.83
C PHE A 290 5.89 25.53 3.09
N GLU A 291 6.50 24.90 2.08
CA GLU A 291 7.57 25.54 1.30
C GLU A 291 7.06 26.81 0.59
N LEU A 292 5.87 26.75 -0.01
CA LEU A 292 5.20 27.91 -0.60
C LEU A 292 4.97 29.03 0.42
N GLU A 293 4.44 28.68 1.61
CA GLU A 293 4.20 29.65 2.68
C GLU A 293 5.50 30.32 3.18
N MET A 294 6.62 29.58 3.23
CA MET A 294 7.91 30.14 3.62
C MET A 294 8.47 31.11 2.58
N VAL A 295 8.40 30.78 1.30
CA VAL A 295 8.86 31.67 0.21
C VAL A 295 7.96 32.92 0.15
N ALA A 296 6.65 32.76 0.33
CA ALA A 296 5.72 33.89 0.40
C ALA A 296 5.98 34.81 1.61
N LEU A 297 6.31 34.23 2.78
CA LEU A 297 6.65 34.99 3.98
C LEU A 297 7.97 35.76 3.82
N ASP A 298 9.00 35.14 3.22
CA ASP A 298 10.27 35.80 2.91
C ASP A 298 10.05 37.01 1.98
N LEU A 299 9.25 36.83 0.93
CA LEU A 299 8.87 37.92 0.03
C LEU A 299 8.13 39.03 0.78
N ALA A 300 7.17 38.69 1.63
CA ALA A 300 6.42 39.67 2.44
C ALA A 300 7.36 40.47 3.37
N CYS A 301 8.32 39.81 4.00
CA CYS A 301 9.34 40.45 4.84
C CYS A 301 10.20 41.43 4.02
N LYS A 302 10.66 41.04 2.84
CA LYS A 302 11.42 41.91 1.93
C LYS A 302 10.59 43.10 1.44
N LYS A 303 9.30 42.91 1.16
CA LYS A 303 8.37 44.01 0.78
C LYS A 303 8.24 45.03 1.90
N GLN A 304 8.07 44.54 3.13
CA GLN A 304 8.05 45.41 4.31
C GLN A 304 9.37 46.16 4.50
N GLN A 305 10.51 45.49 4.32
CA GLN A 305 11.83 46.13 4.43
C GLN A 305 12.02 47.24 3.38
N LYS A 306 11.49 47.07 2.17
CA LYS A 306 11.52 48.12 1.12
C LYS A 306 10.69 49.32 1.54
N GLU A 307 9.48 49.09 2.05
CA GLU A 307 8.60 50.15 2.54
C GLU A 307 9.23 50.95 3.69
N GLU A 308 9.88 50.26 4.63
CA GLU A 308 10.62 50.89 5.73
C GLU A 308 11.80 51.76 5.23
N LEU A 309 12.53 51.30 4.19
CA LEU A 309 13.63 52.05 3.57
C LEU A 309 13.15 53.27 2.78
N VAL A 310 12.02 53.16 2.07
CA VAL A 310 11.44 54.25 1.27
C VAL A 310 10.80 55.31 2.16
N THR A 311 10.02 54.90 3.16
CA THR A 311 9.31 55.83 4.06
C THR A 311 10.23 56.42 5.13
N GLY A 312 11.41 55.84 5.37
CA GLY A 312 12.30 56.22 6.46
C GLY A 312 11.74 55.91 7.86
N THR A 313 10.62 55.19 7.94
CA THR A 313 9.93 54.88 9.19
C THR A 313 10.57 53.64 9.82
N VAL A 314 11.72 53.80 10.48
CA VAL A 314 12.23 52.76 11.37
C VAL A 314 11.34 52.76 12.61
N ARG A 315 10.55 51.70 12.83
CA ARG A 315 9.75 51.56 14.07
C ARG A 315 10.66 51.83 15.27
N THR A 316 10.28 52.79 16.09
CA THR A 316 11.05 53.39 17.21
C THR A 316 11.48 52.39 18.30
N PHE A 317 11.02 51.14 18.23
CA PHE A 317 11.32 50.06 19.18
C PHE A 317 12.19 48.93 18.60
N SER A 318 12.75 49.08 17.39
CA SER A 318 13.69 48.11 16.81
C SER A 318 15.13 48.42 17.19
N LEU A 319 15.95 47.40 17.50
CA LEU A 319 17.39 47.49 17.80
C LEU A 319 18.18 48.29 16.72
N LYS A 320 17.66 48.31 15.47
CA LYS A 320 18.22 49.10 14.35
C LYS A 320 18.09 50.62 14.49
N GLY A 321 17.14 51.11 15.30
CA GLY A 321 16.97 52.55 15.57
C GLY A 321 18.03 53.11 16.52
N MET A 322 18.69 52.26 17.31
CA MET A 322 19.79 52.67 18.20
C MET A 322 21.14 52.70 17.47
N THR A 323 21.35 51.88 16.45
CA THR A 323 22.60 51.85 15.68
C THR A 323 22.74 53.03 14.73
N SER A 324 21.65 53.58 14.19
CA SER A 324 21.68 54.78 13.33
C SER A 324 22.09 56.06 14.06
N LYS A 325 21.89 56.12 15.39
CA LYS A 325 22.40 57.20 16.25
C LYS A 325 23.87 57.03 16.65
N LEU A 326 24.42 55.82 16.52
CA LEU A 326 25.79 55.49 16.95
C LEU A 326 26.80 55.43 15.79
N PHE A 327 26.36 55.10 14.56
CA PHE A 327 27.23 54.88 13.39
C PHE A 327 27.08 55.90 12.25
N GLY A 328 26.30 56.97 12.46
CA GLY A 328 26.08 58.02 11.46
C GLY A 328 24.90 57.73 10.52
N GLN A 329 24.32 58.80 9.97
CA GLN A 329 23.26 58.70 8.95
C GLN A 329 23.83 58.08 7.68
N GLU A 330 23.21 56.99 7.26
CA GLU A 330 23.45 56.31 5.99
C GLU A 330 23.37 57.32 4.82
N THR A 331 24.36 57.33 3.92
CA THR A 331 24.37 58.30 2.82
C THR A 331 23.25 58.00 1.81
N ALA A 332 22.81 59.02 1.07
CA ALA A 332 21.77 58.87 0.05
C ALA A 332 22.14 57.78 -0.98
N GLU A 333 23.40 57.74 -1.40
CA GLU A 333 23.95 56.73 -2.33
C GLU A 333 23.92 55.32 -1.73
N GLN A 334 24.21 55.14 -0.44
CA GLN A 334 24.15 53.84 0.23
C GLN A 334 22.70 53.33 0.36
N ARG A 335 21.74 54.23 0.63
CA ARG A 335 20.32 53.90 0.66
C ARG A 335 19.81 53.49 -0.73
N GLU A 336 20.23 54.21 -1.77
CA GLU A 336 19.85 53.90 -3.15
C GLU A 336 20.41 52.55 -3.61
N ALA A 337 21.68 52.25 -3.33
CA ALA A 337 22.28 50.95 -3.60
C ALA A 337 21.55 49.80 -2.87
N LYS A 338 21.16 50.01 -1.60
CA LYS A 338 20.37 49.02 -0.84
C LYS A 338 18.97 48.83 -1.41
N LEU A 339 18.33 49.89 -1.89
CA LEU A 339 17.03 49.80 -2.57
C LEU A 339 17.13 49.00 -3.86
N GLN A 340 18.16 49.25 -4.69
CA GLN A 340 18.38 48.49 -5.93
C GLN A 340 18.60 47.00 -5.67
N VAL A 341 19.42 46.64 -4.68
CA VAL A 341 19.62 45.23 -4.28
C VAL A 341 18.32 44.61 -3.79
N LEU A 342 17.56 45.33 -2.98
CA LEU A 342 16.29 44.82 -2.44
C LEU A 342 15.22 44.68 -3.53
N GLU A 343 15.19 45.57 -4.53
CA GLU A 343 14.33 45.45 -5.70
C GLU A 343 14.65 44.22 -6.53
N GLN A 344 15.93 43.92 -6.74
CA GLN A 344 16.35 42.69 -7.40
C GLN A 344 15.92 41.45 -6.60
N GLN A 345 16.13 41.44 -5.28
CA GLN A 345 15.71 40.34 -4.41
C GLN A 345 14.19 40.17 -4.33
N LEU A 346 13.42 41.26 -4.48
CA LEU A 346 11.96 41.22 -4.56
C LEU A 346 11.50 40.58 -5.86
N LYS A 347 12.12 40.93 -6.98
CA LYS A 347 11.83 40.32 -8.27
C LYS A 347 12.10 38.81 -8.24
N GLU A 348 13.26 38.41 -7.72
CA GLU A 348 13.61 37.00 -7.52
C GLU A 348 12.63 36.29 -6.57
N GLY A 349 12.22 36.96 -5.49
CA GLY A 349 11.23 36.42 -4.55
C GLY A 349 9.84 36.26 -5.18
N GLU A 350 9.40 37.20 -6.02
CA GLU A 350 8.13 37.11 -6.76
C GLU A 350 8.15 35.97 -7.77
N GLU A 351 9.25 35.80 -8.49
CA GLU A 351 9.47 34.66 -9.40
C GLU A 351 9.45 33.33 -8.62
N ALA A 352 10.13 33.25 -7.47
CA ALA A 352 10.16 32.05 -6.62
C ALA A 352 8.78 31.69 -6.04
N VAL A 353 7.99 32.67 -5.59
CA VAL A 353 6.60 32.42 -5.15
C VAL A 353 5.76 31.90 -6.30
N LYS A 354 5.89 32.49 -7.50
CA LYS A 354 5.14 32.06 -8.69
C LYS A 354 5.50 30.62 -9.09
N GLU A 355 6.79 30.28 -9.06
CA GLU A 355 7.28 28.93 -9.33
C GLU A 355 6.71 27.93 -8.33
N LYS A 356 6.85 28.19 -7.03
CA LYS A 356 6.33 27.32 -5.97
C LYS A 356 4.81 27.17 -6.00
N ASN A 357 4.09 28.23 -6.35
CA ASN A 357 2.65 28.16 -6.50
C ASN A 357 2.27 27.24 -7.67
N THR A 358 2.98 27.34 -8.79
CA THR A 358 2.78 26.46 -9.95
C THR A 358 3.07 25.00 -9.61
N GLU A 359 4.17 24.72 -8.88
CA GLU A 359 4.51 23.37 -8.40
C GLU A 359 3.42 22.80 -7.48
N SER A 360 2.88 23.62 -6.58
CA SER A 360 1.79 23.23 -5.68
C SER A 360 0.51 22.91 -6.45
N ASP A 361 0.10 23.79 -7.38
CA ASP A 361 -1.10 23.60 -8.19
C ASP A 361 -1.01 22.34 -9.07
N GLU A 362 0.16 22.08 -9.67
CA GLU A 362 0.41 20.88 -10.47
C GLU A 362 0.39 19.60 -9.62
N PHE A 363 1.01 19.64 -8.44
CA PHE A 363 0.97 18.54 -7.49
C PHE A 363 -0.47 18.20 -7.12
N VAL A 364 -1.25 19.21 -6.71
CA VAL A 364 -2.64 19.04 -6.30
C VAL A 364 -3.47 18.45 -7.42
N LYS A 365 -3.37 19.00 -8.64
CA LYS A 365 -4.09 18.51 -9.82
C LYS A 365 -3.76 17.05 -10.11
N THR A 366 -2.48 16.70 -10.15
CA THR A 366 -2.02 15.35 -10.52
C THR A 366 -2.35 14.33 -9.45
N ALA A 367 -2.14 14.69 -8.17
CA ALA A 367 -2.46 13.82 -7.04
C ALA A 367 -3.96 13.54 -6.97
N TRP A 368 -4.81 14.55 -7.23
CA TRP A 368 -6.26 14.37 -7.14
C TRP A 368 -6.80 13.40 -8.18
N VAL A 369 -6.28 13.45 -9.41
CA VAL A 369 -6.61 12.47 -10.47
C VAL A 369 -6.27 11.04 -10.01
N ASP A 370 -5.10 10.85 -9.39
CA ASP A 370 -4.71 9.54 -8.91
C ASP A 370 -5.54 9.06 -7.71
N ILE A 371 -5.87 9.98 -6.79
CA ILE A 371 -6.73 9.71 -5.63
C ILE A 371 -8.13 9.27 -6.07
N GLU A 372 -8.71 9.91 -7.08
CA GLU A 372 -10.02 9.51 -7.64
C GLU A 372 -9.95 8.10 -8.23
N ARG A 373 -8.91 7.81 -9.04
CA ARG A 373 -8.70 6.45 -9.56
C ARG A 373 -8.52 5.43 -8.43
N PHE A 374 -7.76 5.76 -7.39
CA PHE A 374 -7.59 4.90 -6.22
C PHE A 374 -8.90 4.64 -5.50
N LYS A 375 -9.75 5.67 -5.34
CA LYS A 375 -11.08 5.53 -4.71
C LYS A 375 -11.94 4.53 -5.49
N ASP A 376 -11.99 4.66 -6.80
CA ASP A 376 -12.76 3.75 -7.67
C ASP A 376 -12.23 2.30 -7.57
N GLN A 377 -10.91 2.12 -7.54
CA GLN A 377 -10.28 0.82 -7.37
C GLN A 377 -10.60 0.19 -6.01
N LYS A 378 -10.42 0.96 -4.94
CA LYS A 378 -10.75 0.55 -3.58
C LYS A 378 -12.23 0.16 -3.43
N ASP A 379 -13.14 0.94 -4.02
CA ASP A 379 -14.57 0.66 -3.96
C ASP A 379 -14.92 -0.65 -4.68
N ARG A 380 -14.34 -0.90 -5.86
CA ARG A 380 -14.55 -2.16 -6.59
C ARG A 380 -14.02 -3.35 -5.80
N ASP A 381 -12.77 -3.29 -5.36
CA ASP A 381 -12.10 -4.42 -4.74
C ASP A 381 -12.69 -4.75 -3.36
N LEU A 382 -12.97 -3.74 -2.52
CA LEU A 382 -13.60 -3.99 -1.23
C LEU A 382 -15.03 -4.51 -1.39
N LYS A 383 -15.76 -4.04 -2.40
CA LYS A 383 -17.09 -4.57 -2.72
C LYS A 383 -17.00 -6.04 -3.11
N GLU A 384 -16.07 -6.40 -3.99
CA GLU A 384 -15.85 -7.79 -4.42
C GLU A 384 -15.44 -8.68 -3.25
N ALA A 385 -14.52 -8.22 -2.39
CA ALA A 385 -14.09 -8.93 -1.19
C ALA A 385 -15.26 -9.20 -0.24
N LEU A 386 -16.10 -8.18 0.02
CA LEU A 386 -17.26 -8.31 0.92
C LEU A 386 -18.35 -9.23 0.35
N ILE A 387 -18.61 -9.16 -0.96
CA ILE A 387 -19.55 -10.07 -1.63
C ILE A 387 -19.04 -11.51 -1.54
N SER A 388 -17.76 -11.72 -1.86
CA SER A 388 -17.15 -13.03 -1.85
C SER A 388 -17.13 -13.63 -0.43
N TYR A 389 -16.84 -12.81 0.59
CA TYR A 389 -16.97 -13.20 1.99
C TYR A 389 -18.40 -13.63 2.34
N ALA A 390 -19.42 -12.87 1.92
CA ALA A 390 -20.82 -13.25 2.15
C ALA A 390 -21.19 -14.57 1.46
N VAL A 391 -20.71 -14.79 0.23
CA VAL A 391 -20.92 -16.06 -0.49
C VAL A 391 -20.26 -17.23 0.23
N MET A 392 -19.03 -17.05 0.71
CA MET A 392 -18.32 -18.05 1.53
C MET A 392 -19.11 -18.37 2.81
N GLN A 393 -19.59 -17.37 3.54
CA GLN A 393 -20.41 -17.55 4.74
C GLN A 393 -21.71 -18.33 4.43
N ILE A 394 -22.38 -18.02 3.32
CA ILE A 394 -23.57 -18.77 2.87
C ILE A 394 -23.21 -20.23 2.57
N SER A 395 -22.08 -20.47 1.90
CA SER A 395 -21.57 -21.82 1.59
C SER A 395 -21.31 -22.61 2.87
N MET A 396 -20.61 -22.00 3.84
CA MET A 396 -20.40 -22.58 5.18
C MET A 396 -21.71 -22.95 5.86
N CYS A 397 -22.67 -22.02 5.92
CA CYS A 397 -23.97 -22.28 6.54
C CYS A 397 -24.74 -23.43 5.85
N LYS A 398 -24.71 -23.49 4.52
CA LYS A 398 -25.33 -24.60 3.75
C LYS A 398 -24.69 -25.94 4.07
N LYS A 399 -23.36 -26.01 4.13
CA LYS A 399 -22.63 -27.22 4.55
C LYS A 399 -23.05 -27.63 5.97
N GLY A 400 -23.11 -26.68 6.90
CA GLY A 400 -23.56 -26.94 8.27
C GLY A 400 -24.98 -27.49 8.34
N ILE A 401 -25.93 -26.90 7.60
CA ILE A 401 -27.32 -27.39 7.50
C ILE A 401 -27.35 -28.83 6.96
N GLN A 402 -26.60 -29.12 5.91
CA GLN A 402 -26.54 -30.46 5.33
C GLN A 402 -26.03 -31.49 6.35
N VAL A 403 -24.95 -31.18 7.05
CA VAL A 403 -24.37 -32.09 8.05
C VAL A 403 -25.35 -32.34 9.20
N TRP A 404 -26.00 -31.30 9.72
CA TRP A 404 -27.00 -31.44 10.77
C TRP A 404 -28.27 -32.17 10.32
N THR A 405 -28.67 -32.01 9.06
CA THR A 405 -29.80 -32.75 8.47
C THR A 405 -29.48 -34.24 8.41
N ASN A 406 -28.29 -34.60 7.93
CA ASN A 406 -27.83 -35.99 7.88
C ASN A 406 -27.73 -36.60 9.28
N ALA A 407 -27.18 -35.87 10.25
CA ALA A 407 -27.12 -36.34 11.63
C ALA A 407 -28.51 -36.55 12.23
N LYS A 408 -29.45 -35.62 12.00
CA LYS A 408 -30.84 -35.76 12.43
C LYS A 408 -31.52 -36.99 11.82
N GLU A 409 -31.29 -37.27 10.54
CA GLU A 409 -31.81 -38.48 9.90
C GLU A 409 -31.24 -39.75 10.52
N CYS A 410 -29.97 -39.74 10.95
CA CYS A 410 -29.39 -40.85 11.71
C CYS A 410 -30.14 -41.05 13.03
N PHE A 411 -30.38 -39.97 13.80
CA PHE A 411 -31.12 -40.04 15.07
C PHE A 411 -32.58 -40.47 14.91
N ASN A 412 -33.24 -40.15 13.79
CA ASN A 412 -34.62 -40.59 13.55
C ASN A 412 -34.74 -42.07 13.16
N LYS A 413 -33.63 -42.72 12.77
CA LYS A 413 -33.58 -44.15 12.41
C LYS A 413 -33.20 -45.04 13.60
N MET A 414 -32.70 -44.43 14.67
CA MET A 414 -32.53 -45.04 16.00
C MET A 414 -33.87 -45.11 16.70
#